data_AF-A0A453GRN9-F1
#
_entry.id   AF-A0A453GRN9-F1
#
_cell.length_a   1.000
_cell.length_b   1.000
_cell.length_c   1.000
_cell.angle_alpha   90.00
_cell.angle_beta   90.00
_cell.angle_gamma   90.00
#
_symmetry.space_group_name_H-M   'P 1'
#
loop_
_entity.id
_entity.type
_entity.pdbx_description
1 polymer ?
#
loop_
_entity_poly.entity_id
_entity_poly.type
_entity_poly.pdbx_seq_one_letter_code
_entity_poly.pdbx_strand_id
1 'polypeptide(L)'
;PYAGVKDILKNLSEKQGKKMNSPESAKDIPKFLELFAGQINMDETKDPIESFKTFNEFFIRQLKPSARPIAHIDDGSIATCAADCRLMAYSSVDESTRFWIKGRKFSIEGLLGADAHYNAFKNGSLVIFRLAPQDYHRFHVPVSGTVEKFVEIPGCLYTVNPIAVNSKYCNVFTENKRVISIISTPEFGKVRLLSLFCCIL
;
A
#
# COMPACT_ATOMS: atom_id res chain seq x y z
N PRO A 1 10.48 -26.32 -3.06
CA PRO A 1 9.13 -26.53 -3.64
C PRO A 1 8.41 -25.25 -4.13
N TYR A 2 8.65 -24.06 -3.56
CA TYR A 2 7.88 -22.83 -3.87
C TYR A 2 8.52 -21.85 -4.88
N ALA A 3 9.67 -22.19 -5.49
CA ALA A 3 10.36 -21.30 -6.43
C ALA A 3 9.50 -21.01 -7.68
N GLY A 4 8.90 -22.04 -8.28
CA GLY A 4 8.12 -21.89 -9.52
C GLY A 4 6.88 -20.98 -9.38
N VAL A 5 6.16 -21.02 -8.25
CA VAL A 5 4.98 -20.16 -8.04
C VAL A 5 5.38 -18.69 -7.93
N LYS A 6 6.50 -18.39 -7.26
CA LYS A 6 7.00 -17.01 -7.12
C LYS A 6 7.40 -16.44 -8.48
N ASP A 7 8.09 -17.23 -9.29
CA ASP A 7 8.50 -16.83 -10.63
C ASP A 7 7.29 -16.63 -11.56
N ILE A 8 6.28 -17.49 -11.47
CA ILE A 8 5.01 -17.32 -12.22
C ILE A 8 4.33 -16.00 -11.84
N LEU A 9 4.14 -15.73 -10.54
CA LEU A 9 3.50 -14.50 -10.07
C LEU A 9 4.26 -13.24 -10.50
N LYS A 10 5.60 -13.29 -10.42
CA LYS A 10 6.46 -12.21 -10.90
C LYS A 10 6.29 -11.99 -12.41
N ASN A 11 6.39 -13.05 -13.21
CA ASN A 11 6.24 -12.96 -14.66
C ASN A 11 4.85 -12.45 -15.08
N LEU A 12 3.79 -12.89 -14.39
CA LEU A 12 2.43 -12.38 -14.61
C LEU A 12 2.34 -10.89 -14.29
N SER A 13 2.87 -10.45 -13.15
CA SER A 13 2.91 -9.02 -12.78
C SER A 13 3.66 -8.17 -13.80
N GLU A 14 4.84 -8.61 -14.24
CA GLU A 14 5.65 -7.88 -15.21
C GLU A 14 4.97 -7.81 -16.57
N LYS A 15 4.35 -8.91 -17.02
CA LYS A 15 3.59 -8.95 -18.28
C LYS A 15 2.36 -8.04 -18.21
N GLN A 16 1.62 -8.08 -17.11
CA GLN A 16 0.45 -7.24 -16.90
C GLN A 16 0.84 -5.77 -16.80
N GLY A 17 1.91 -5.44 -16.08
CA GLY A 17 2.44 -4.08 -15.98
C GLY A 17 2.85 -3.51 -17.35
N LYS A 18 3.51 -4.31 -18.19
CA LYS A 18 3.82 -3.93 -19.59
C LYS A 18 2.55 -3.67 -20.40
N LYS A 19 1.53 -4.52 -20.27
CA LYS A 19 0.24 -4.33 -20.94
C LYS A 19 -0.44 -3.03 -20.49
N MET A 20 -0.48 -2.76 -19.19
CA MET A 20 -1.13 -1.56 -18.64
C MET A 20 -0.35 -0.25 -18.88
N ASN A 21 0.90 -0.35 -19.33
CA ASN A 21 1.71 0.77 -19.84
C ASN A 21 1.61 0.93 -21.37
N SER A 22 0.82 0.11 -22.08
CA SER A 22 0.65 0.25 -23.52
C SER A 22 -0.45 1.27 -23.84
N PRO A 23 -0.37 2.03 -24.94
CA PRO A 23 -1.41 2.99 -25.33
C PRO A 23 -2.80 2.36 -25.50
N GLU A 24 -2.86 1.11 -25.95
CA GLU A 24 -4.11 0.38 -26.15
C GLU A 24 -4.88 0.16 -24.84
N SER A 25 -4.18 0.11 -23.71
CA SER A 25 -4.79 -0.08 -22.39
C SER A 25 -5.68 1.09 -21.96
N ALA A 26 -5.51 2.29 -22.52
CA ALA A 26 -6.39 3.42 -22.24
C ALA A 26 -7.86 3.12 -22.58
N LYS A 27 -8.11 2.21 -23.53
CA LYS A 27 -9.47 1.74 -23.89
C LYS A 27 -10.18 0.98 -22.77
N ASP A 28 -9.44 0.48 -21.76
CA ASP A 28 -9.99 -0.22 -20.61
C ASP A 28 -10.51 0.75 -19.53
N ILE A 29 -10.15 2.03 -19.57
CA ILE A 29 -10.53 3.04 -18.56
C ILE A 29 -12.06 3.21 -18.45
N PRO A 30 -12.83 3.39 -19.54
CA PRO A 30 -14.28 3.56 -19.43
C PRO A 30 -14.98 2.35 -18.80
N LYS A 31 -14.56 1.14 -19.19
CA LYS A 31 -15.08 -0.11 -18.62
C LYS A 31 -14.76 -0.23 -17.13
N PHE A 32 -13.58 0.23 -16.72
CA PHE A 32 -13.20 0.25 -15.31
C PHE A 32 -14.05 1.23 -14.49
N LEU A 33 -14.31 2.42 -15.04
CA LEU A 33 -15.21 3.41 -14.42
C LEU A 33 -16.64 2.88 -14.29
N GLU A 34 -17.13 2.16 -15.29
CA GLU A 34 -18.45 1.49 -15.24
C GLU A 34 -18.49 0.40 -14.16
N LEU A 35 -17.45 -0.44 -14.09
CA LEU A 35 -17.34 -1.50 -13.08
C LEU A 35 -17.37 -0.96 -11.65
N PHE A 36 -16.81 0.24 -11.43
CA PHE A 36 -16.77 0.93 -10.14
C PHE A 36 -17.65 2.18 -10.11
N ALA A 37 -18.77 2.16 -10.86
CA ALA A 37 -19.70 3.27 -10.92
C ALA A 37 -20.14 3.70 -9.51
N GLY A 38 -20.10 5.01 -9.25
CA GLY A 38 -20.41 5.60 -7.94
C GLY A 38 -19.31 5.49 -6.89
N GLN A 39 -18.18 4.82 -7.18
CA GLN A 39 -17.03 4.70 -6.27
C GLN A 39 -15.81 5.51 -6.72
N ILE A 40 -15.77 5.92 -8.00
CA ILE A 40 -14.72 6.77 -8.54
C ILE A 40 -15.33 8.10 -8.93
N ASN A 41 -14.98 9.17 -8.21
CA ASN A 41 -15.39 10.52 -8.54
C ASN A 41 -14.38 11.19 -9.48
N MET A 42 -14.73 11.30 -10.76
CA MET A 42 -13.85 11.94 -11.75
C MET A 42 -13.76 13.45 -11.57
N ASP A 43 -14.73 14.10 -10.91
CA ASP A 43 -14.69 15.54 -10.65
C ASP A 43 -13.58 15.92 -9.65
N GLU A 44 -13.10 14.97 -8.86
CA GLU A 44 -11.94 15.15 -7.96
C GLU A 44 -10.61 14.94 -8.67
N THR A 45 -10.61 14.34 -9.86
CA THR A 45 -9.38 14.07 -10.61
C THR A 45 -8.86 15.38 -11.21
N LYS A 46 -7.54 15.57 -11.17
CA LYS A 46 -6.89 16.79 -11.65
C LYS A 46 -7.01 16.95 -13.17
N ASP A 47 -6.81 15.86 -13.90
CA ASP A 47 -6.76 15.82 -15.35
C ASP A 47 -8.00 15.10 -15.92
N PRO A 48 -8.50 15.50 -17.11
CA PRO A 48 -9.65 14.87 -17.74
C PRO A 48 -9.34 13.46 -18.23
N ILE A 49 -10.37 12.60 -18.39
CA ILE A 49 -10.20 11.18 -18.75
C ILE A 49 -9.40 11.02 -20.06
N GLU A 50 -9.65 11.88 -21.04
CA GLU A 50 -9.06 11.85 -22.37
C GLU A 50 -7.55 12.15 -22.36
N SER A 51 -7.02 12.68 -21.24
CA SER A 51 -5.59 12.99 -21.11
C SER A 51 -4.72 11.77 -20.79
N PHE A 52 -5.32 10.70 -20.26
CA PHE A 52 -4.58 9.49 -19.87
C PHE A 52 -4.23 8.65 -21.10
N LYS A 53 -2.94 8.47 -21.36
CA LYS A 53 -2.44 7.72 -22.52
C LYS A 53 -2.37 6.23 -22.27
N THR A 54 -2.38 5.81 -21.01
CA THR A 54 -2.33 4.41 -20.60
C THR A 54 -3.24 4.18 -19.40
N PHE A 55 -3.64 2.92 -19.17
CA PHE A 55 -4.42 2.56 -17.99
C PHE A 55 -3.65 2.86 -16.70
N ASN A 56 -2.33 2.61 -16.67
CA ASN A 56 -1.52 2.89 -15.49
C ASN A 56 -1.48 4.40 -15.16
N GLU A 57 -1.40 5.28 -16.16
CA GLU A 57 -1.49 6.74 -15.92
C GLU A 57 -2.81 7.12 -15.23
N PHE A 58 -3.93 6.53 -15.65
CA PHE A 58 -5.23 6.69 -14.99
C PHE A 58 -5.26 6.06 -13.59
N PHE A 59 -4.67 4.87 -13.42
CA PHE A 59 -4.65 4.17 -12.14
C PHE A 59 -3.92 4.98 -11.06
N ILE A 60 -2.82 5.64 -11.43
CA ILE A 60 -2.08 6.60 -10.59
C ILE A 60 -2.46 8.07 -10.84
N ARG A 61 -3.69 8.34 -11.32
CA ARG A 61 -4.21 9.70 -11.56
C ARG A 61 -3.97 10.60 -10.35
N GLN A 62 -3.73 11.89 -10.58
CA GLN A 62 -3.64 12.88 -9.49
C GLN A 62 -5.03 13.39 -9.12
N LEU A 63 -5.26 13.67 -7.85
CA LEU A 63 -6.44 14.40 -7.40
C LEU A 63 -6.17 15.90 -7.37
N LYS A 64 -7.24 16.70 -7.44
CA LYS A 64 -7.19 18.15 -7.23
C LYS A 64 -6.69 18.43 -5.80
N PRO A 65 -5.86 19.47 -5.57
CA PRO A 65 -5.36 19.80 -4.24
C PRO A 65 -6.47 20.01 -3.19
N SER A 66 -7.64 20.48 -3.61
CA SER A 66 -8.80 20.69 -2.75
C SER A 66 -9.58 19.42 -2.40
N ALA A 67 -9.33 18.29 -3.06
CA ALA A 67 -10.12 17.07 -2.87
C ALA A 67 -9.86 16.39 -1.52
N ARG A 68 -8.67 16.58 -0.93
CA ARG A 68 -8.25 15.96 0.34
C ARG A 68 -7.55 16.99 1.23
N PRO A 69 -8.28 17.93 1.85
CA PRO A 69 -7.68 18.85 2.80
C PRO A 69 -7.09 18.09 4.00
N ILE A 70 -5.87 18.43 4.39
CA ILE A 70 -5.18 17.83 5.54
C ILE A 70 -5.79 18.43 6.81
N ALA A 71 -6.37 17.58 7.66
CA ALA A 71 -6.86 18.01 8.95
C ALA A 71 -5.69 18.36 9.88
N HIS A 72 -5.84 19.44 10.66
CA HIS A 72 -4.86 19.87 11.68
C HIS A 72 -3.43 20.03 11.15
N ILE A 73 -3.26 20.70 9.99
CA ILE A 73 -1.97 20.83 9.31
C ILE A 73 -0.84 21.43 10.17
N ASP A 74 -1.19 22.28 11.13
CA ASP A 74 -0.24 22.94 12.03
C ASP A 74 0.02 22.17 13.34
N ASP A 75 -0.67 21.04 13.55
CA ASP A 75 -0.51 20.20 14.74
C ASP A 75 0.26 18.91 14.39
N GLY A 76 1.57 18.93 14.65
CA GLY A 76 2.45 17.80 14.40
C GLY A 76 2.15 16.56 15.25
N SER A 77 1.34 16.69 16.32
CA SER A 77 0.99 15.58 17.21
C SER A 77 -0.14 14.71 16.66
N ILE A 78 -0.75 15.13 15.54
CA ILE A 78 -1.85 14.42 14.89
C ILE A 78 -1.32 13.74 13.63
N ALA A 79 -1.46 12.41 13.57
CA ALA A 79 -1.19 11.64 12.36
C ALA A 79 -2.45 11.59 11.47
N THR A 80 -2.28 11.76 10.16
CA THR A 80 -3.38 11.70 9.19
C THR A 80 -3.42 10.38 8.43
N CYS A 81 -4.52 10.09 7.76
CA CYS A 81 -4.59 8.95 6.85
C CYS A 81 -3.59 9.12 5.69
N ALA A 82 -2.81 8.07 5.42
CA ALA A 82 -1.82 8.09 4.35
C ALA A 82 -2.44 7.84 2.96
N ALA A 83 -3.63 7.27 2.86
CA ALA A 83 -4.25 6.91 1.59
C ALA A 83 -5.77 6.82 1.70
N ASP A 84 -6.46 6.99 0.57
CA ASP A 84 -7.84 6.58 0.39
C ASP A 84 -7.89 5.05 0.44
N CYS A 85 -8.45 4.49 1.51
CA CYS A 85 -8.32 3.06 1.76
C CYS A 85 -9.35 2.55 2.78
N ARG A 86 -9.27 1.24 3.04
CA ARG A 86 -9.89 0.62 4.21
C ARG A 86 -8.82 0.56 5.29
N LEU A 87 -9.00 1.36 6.34
CA LEU A 87 -8.04 1.53 7.43
C LEU A 87 -8.31 0.53 8.56
N MET A 88 -7.23 -0.02 9.11
CA MET A 88 -7.24 -0.75 10.37
C MET A 88 -6.14 -0.18 11.27
N ALA A 89 -6.47 0.14 12.50
CA ALA A 89 -5.52 0.62 13.50
C ALA A 89 -5.56 -0.29 14.73
N TYR A 90 -4.38 -0.64 15.21
CA TYR A 90 -4.17 -1.45 16.41
C TYR A 90 -3.28 -0.69 17.37
N SER A 91 -3.67 -0.69 18.65
CA SER A 91 -2.91 0.00 19.70
C SER A 91 -1.52 -0.61 19.89
N SER A 92 -1.42 -1.92 19.64
CA SER A 92 -0.18 -2.69 19.69
C SER A 92 -0.10 -3.72 18.56
N VAL A 93 1.13 -4.12 18.25
CA VAL A 93 1.41 -5.25 17.35
C VAL A 93 0.74 -6.54 17.84
N ASP A 94 0.81 -6.84 19.13
CA ASP A 94 0.23 -8.07 19.69
C ASP A 94 -1.28 -8.15 19.47
N GLU A 95 -1.98 -7.01 19.58
CA GLU A 95 -3.39 -6.91 19.23
C GLU A 95 -3.64 -7.23 17.74
N SER A 96 -2.79 -6.72 16.83
CA SER A 96 -2.95 -6.95 15.39
C SER A 96 -2.82 -8.42 14.97
N THR A 97 -1.93 -9.18 15.63
CA THR A 97 -1.72 -10.61 15.33
C THR A 97 -2.88 -11.47 15.80
N ARG A 98 -3.56 -11.05 16.88
CA ARG A 98 -4.73 -11.75 17.42
C ARG A 98 -5.97 -11.62 16.53
N PHE A 99 -6.20 -10.44 15.96
CA PHE A 99 -7.47 -10.14 15.28
C PHE A 99 -7.45 -10.30 13.77
N TRP A 100 -6.34 -9.99 13.10
CA TRP A 100 -6.34 -9.87 11.64
C TRP A 100 -5.34 -10.81 10.95
N ILE A 101 -4.13 -10.95 11.50
CA ILE A 101 -3.08 -11.71 10.82
C ILE A 101 -3.08 -13.15 11.34
N LYS A 102 -4.01 -13.97 10.83
CA LYS A 102 -4.13 -15.41 11.20
C LYS A 102 -2.99 -16.30 10.65
N GLY A 103 -2.01 -15.72 9.97
CA GLY A 103 -0.84 -16.41 9.45
C GLY A 103 0.11 -16.80 10.59
N ARG A 104 0.57 -18.06 10.60
CA ARG A 104 1.44 -18.63 11.65
C ARG A 104 2.85 -18.01 11.73
N LYS A 105 3.18 -17.02 10.89
CA LYS A 105 4.55 -16.48 10.76
C LYS A 105 4.64 -14.95 10.70
N PHE A 106 3.57 -14.21 11.02
CA PHE A 106 3.73 -12.76 11.14
C PHE A 106 4.56 -12.42 12.37
N SER A 107 5.61 -11.64 12.17
CA SER A 107 6.41 -11.04 13.23
C SER A 107 6.88 -9.66 12.77
N ILE A 108 7.11 -8.76 13.72
CA ILE A 108 7.64 -7.43 13.40
C ILE A 108 9.06 -7.52 12.84
N GLU A 109 9.85 -8.49 13.30
CA GLU A 109 11.13 -8.80 12.70
C GLU A 109 10.98 -9.23 11.23
N GLY A 110 10.04 -10.13 10.93
CA GLY A 110 9.76 -10.57 9.57
C GLY A 110 9.19 -9.46 8.68
N LEU A 111 8.47 -8.50 9.26
CA LEU A 111 7.89 -7.35 8.57
C LEU A 111 8.95 -6.26 8.29
N LEU A 112 9.76 -5.93 9.29
CA LEU A 112 10.76 -4.86 9.19
C LEU A 112 12.11 -5.33 8.61
N GLY A 113 12.35 -6.65 8.57
CA GLY A 113 13.65 -7.22 8.24
C GLY A 113 14.62 -7.21 9.42
N ALA A 114 15.69 -8.01 9.31
CA ALA A 114 16.64 -8.27 10.41
C ALA A 114 17.41 -7.02 10.88
N ASP A 115 17.55 -5.99 10.05
CA ASP A 115 18.40 -4.81 10.28
C ASP A 115 17.66 -3.62 10.94
N ALA A 116 16.37 -3.78 11.29
CA ALA A 116 15.49 -2.64 11.53
C ALA A 116 15.31 -2.20 13.00
N HIS A 117 16.13 -2.67 13.93
CA HIS A 117 15.94 -2.46 15.38
C HIS A 117 14.50 -2.78 15.83
N TYR A 118 13.97 -3.92 15.40
CA TYR A 118 12.56 -4.31 15.59
C TYR A 118 12.10 -4.28 17.06
N ASN A 119 13.02 -4.41 18.02
CA ASN A 119 12.72 -4.33 19.46
C ASN A 119 12.05 -3.01 19.85
N ALA A 120 12.39 -1.90 19.20
CA ALA A 120 11.77 -0.60 19.45
C ALA A 120 10.28 -0.56 19.04
N PHE A 121 9.84 -1.50 18.19
CA PHE A 121 8.48 -1.55 17.64
C PHE A 121 7.61 -2.67 18.23
N LYS A 122 8.13 -3.49 19.16
CA LYS A 122 7.39 -4.63 19.73
C LYS A 122 6.06 -4.21 20.38
N ASN A 123 6.06 -3.06 21.04
CA ASN A 123 4.88 -2.49 21.71
C ASN A 123 4.31 -1.28 20.96
N GLY A 124 4.75 -1.05 19.71
CA GLY A 124 4.29 0.07 18.91
C GLY A 124 2.89 -0.18 18.34
N SER A 125 2.23 0.91 17.96
CA SER A 125 0.96 0.84 17.23
C SER A 125 1.17 0.44 15.77
N LEU A 126 0.20 -0.26 15.20
CA LEU A 126 0.22 -0.69 13.79
C LEU A 126 -1.01 -0.14 13.08
N VAL A 127 -0.78 0.56 11.96
CA VAL A 127 -1.84 1.04 11.08
C VAL A 127 -1.66 0.42 9.70
N ILE A 128 -2.73 -0.19 9.18
CA ILE A 128 -2.75 -0.87 7.89
C ILE A 128 -3.73 -0.12 6.98
N PHE A 129 -3.20 0.41 5.87
CA PHE A 129 -3.96 1.06 4.81
C PHE A 129 -4.12 0.07 3.65
N ARG A 130 -5.32 -0.48 3.46
CA ARG A 130 -5.58 -1.42 2.34
C ARG A 130 -6.33 -0.72 1.22
N LEU A 131 -5.63 -0.45 0.12
CA LEU A 131 -6.20 0.14 -1.09
C LEU A 131 -6.87 -0.95 -1.92
N ALA A 132 -8.09 -0.70 -2.38
CA ALA A 132 -8.78 -1.51 -3.38
C ALA A 132 -8.63 -0.89 -4.78
N PRO A 133 -8.92 -1.62 -5.86
CA PRO A 133 -8.67 -1.15 -7.22
C PRO A 133 -9.27 0.23 -7.55
N GLN A 134 -10.45 0.56 -7.04
CA GLN A 134 -11.12 1.83 -7.28
C GLN A 134 -10.53 3.04 -6.54
N ASP A 135 -9.72 2.80 -5.51
CA ASP A 135 -9.18 3.87 -4.66
C ASP A 135 -8.17 4.74 -5.44
N TYR A 136 -7.76 5.85 -4.82
CA TYR A 136 -6.65 6.65 -5.32
C TYR A 136 -5.31 5.98 -4.97
N HIS A 137 -4.58 5.48 -5.97
CA HIS A 137 -3.35 4.69 -5.80
C HIS A 137 -2.07 5.52 -5.67
N ARG A 138 -2.18 6.70 -5.06
CA ARG A 138 -1.02 7.38 -4.47
C ARG A 138 -1.25 7.47 -2.98
N PHE A 139 -0.18 7.27 -2.22
CA PHE A 139 -0.19 7.43 -0.78
C PHE A 139 0.75 8.57 -0.39
N HIS A 140 0.48 9.11 0.79
CA HIS A 140 1.13 10.27 1.36
C HIS A 140 1.77 9.87 2.70
N VAL A 141 2.60 10.76 3.24
CA VAL A 141 3.21 10.55 4.55
C VAL A 141 2.22 10.99 5.63
N PRO A 142 1.91 10.15 6.63
CA PRO A 142 0.88 10.46 7.62
C PRO A 142 1.33 11.42 8.73
N VAL A 143 2.63 11.75 8.79
CA VAL A 143 3.25 12.49 9.89
C VAL A 143 4.34 13.42 9.36
N SER A 144 4.55 14.55 10.03
CA SER A 144 5.66 15.45 9.76
C SER A 144 6.99 14.86 10.25
N GLY A 145 8.04 14.99 9.44
CA GLY A 145 9.37 14.49 9.81
C GLY A 145 10.37 14.45 8.67
N THR A 146 11.54 13.90 8.97
CA THR A 146 12.64 13.73 8.01
C THR A 146 12.75 12.26 7.61
N VAL A 147 12.70 11.98 6.31
CA VAL A 147 12.99 10.65 5.78
C VAL A 147 14.48 10.40 5.85
N GLU A 148 14.90 9.39 6.61
CA GLU A 148 16.31 9.08 6.84
C GLU A 148 16.85 8.08 5.82
N LYS A 149 16.05 7.05 5.51
CA LYS A 149 16.47 5.93 4.68
C LYS A 149 15.28 5.20 4.09
N PHE A 150 15.50 4.63 2.91
CA PHE A 150 14.64 3.61 2.32
C PHE A 150 15.34 2.25 2.42
N VAL A 151 14.62 1.23 2.89
CA VAL A 151 15.10 -0.15 2.94
C VAL A 151 14.22 -0.99 2.03
N GLU A 152 14.79 -1.47 0.94
CA GLU A 152 14.11 -2.43 0.08
C GLU A 152 14.22 -3.84 0.65
N ILE A 153 13.08 -4.52 0.76
CA ILE A 153 13.04 -5.93 1.13
C ILE A 153 12.52 -6.71 -0.07
N PRO A 154 13.35 -7.56 -0.69
CA PRO A 154 12.92 -8.40 -1.79
C PRO A 154 11.89 -9.41 -1.29
N GLY A 155 10.99 -9.81 -2.18
CA GLY A 155 9.93 -10.74 -1.82
C GLY A 155 9.08 -11.14 -3.01
N CYS A 156 8.00 -11.83 -2.70
CA CYS A 156 7.00 -12.30 -3.65
C CYS A 156 6.01 -11.16 -3.98
N LEU A 157 5.07 -11.45 -4.86
CA LEU A 157 3.98 -10.54 -5.19
C LEU A 157 2.63 -11.23 -4.92
N TYR A 158 2.42 -11.78 -3.73
CA TYR A 158 1.11 -12.34 -3.40
C TYR A 158 0.03 -11.26 -3.44
N THR A 159 -1.21 -11.64 -3.82
CA THR A 159 -2.36 -10.73 -3.75
C THR A 159 -2.67 -10.34 -2.31
N VAL A 160 -3.09 -9.09 -2.13
CA VAL A 160 -3.54 -8.53 -0.84
C VAL A 160 -5.07 -8.63 -0.66
N ASN A 161 -5.74 -9.43 -1.49
CA ASN A 161 -7.16 -9.74 -1.30
C ASN A 161 -7.38 -10.32 0.12
N PRO A 162 -8.42 -9.91 0.86
CA PRO A 162 -8.71 -10.42 2.21
C PRO A 162 -8.65 -11.94 2.36
N ILE A 163 -9.04 -12.72 1.34
CA ILE A 163 -8.95 -14.18 1.38
C ILE A 163 -7.49 -14.65 1.49
N ALA A 164 -6.59 -14.04 0.73
CA ALA A 164 -5.17 -14.37 0.74
C ALA A 164 -4.47 -13.84 2.00
N VAL A 165 -4.82 -12.64 2.47
CA VAL A 165 -4.28 -12.05 3.71
C VAL A 165 -4.62 -12.89 4.93
N ASN A 166 -5.83 -13.47 4.96
CA ASN A 166 -6.32 -14.30 6.07
C ASN A 166 -6.00 -15.80 5.88
N SER A 167 -5.29 -16.17 4.81
CA SER A 167 -4.92 -17.55 4.50
C SER A 167 -3.79 -18.03 5.39
N LYS A 168 -3.83 -19.31 5.77
CA LYS A 168 -2.71 -19.97 6.47
C LYS A 168 -1.54 -20.32 5.55
N TYR A 169 -1.73 -20.19 4.23
CA TYR A 169 -0.78 -20.63 3.21
C TYR A 169 0.11 -19.50 2.67
N CYS A 170 -0.24 -18.24 2.92
CA CYS A 170 0.49 -17.07 2.41
C CYS A 170 0.74 -16.05 3.53
N ASN A 171 2.00 -15.70 3.79
CA ASN A 171 2.34 -14.63 4.74
C ASN A 171 2.54 -13.31 3.99
N VAL A 172 1.45 -12.74 3.47
CA VAL A 172 1.47 -11.59 2.54
C VAL A 172 2.34 -10.43 3.06
N PHE A 173 2.20 -10.07 4.34
CA PHE A 173 2.92 -8.93 4.93
C PHE A 173 4.44 -9.13 5.06
N THR A 174 4.90 -10.36 5.32
CA THR A 174 6.33 -10.63 5.57
C THR A 174 7.04 -11.18 4.33
N GLU A 175 6.31 -11.82 3.42
CA GLU A 175 6.87 -12.43 2.21
C GLU A 175 6.78 -11.56 0.97
N ASN A 176 5.89 -10.56 0.91
CA ASN A 176 5.83 -9.68 -0.24
C ASN A 176 7.01 -8.71 -0.31
N LYS A 177 7.39 -8.38 -1.55
CA LYS A 177 8.30 -7.28 -1.84
C LYS A 177 7.74 -6.00 -1.22
N ARG A 178 8.61 -5.22 -0.59
CA ARG A 178 8.23 -3.94 0.04
C ARG A 178 9.39 -2.99 0.18
N VAL A 179 9.08 -1.72 0.37
CA VAL A 179 10.03 -0.68 0.77
C VAL A 179 9.62 -0.12 2.12
N ILE A 180 10.58 0.03 3.02
CA ILE A 180 10.40 0.68 4.32
C ILE A 180 11.00 2.07 4.26
N SER A 181 10.18 3.09 4.49
CA SER A 181 10.63 4.46 4.73
C SER A 181 10.81 4.66 6.23
N ILE A 182 12.04 4.97 6.64
CA ILE A 182 12.41 5.30 8.02
C ILE A 182 12.25 6.80 8.18
N ILE A 183 11.36 7.23 9.08
CA ILE A 183 11.04 8.65 9.28
C ILE A 183 11.34 9.01 10.73
N SER A 184 12.13 10.05 10.93
CA SER A 184 12.31 10.70 12.23
C SER A 184 11.30 11.81 12.37
N THR A 185 10.50 11.75 13.42
CA THR A 185 9.44 12.70 13.71
C THR A 185 9.67 13.30 15.09
N PRO A 186 9.40 14.61 15.29
CA PRO A 186 9.48 15.22 16.61
C PRO A 186 8.49 14.60 17.61
N GLU A 187 7.26 14.34 17.17
CA GLU A 187 6.15 13.95 18.06
C GLU A 187 5.99 12.44 18.25
N PHE A 188 6.27 11.63 17.21
CA PHE A 188 6.09 10.17 17.24
C PHE A 188 7.40 9.38 17.36
N GLY A 189 8.54 10.07 17.49
CA GLY A 189 9.86 9.44 17.45
C GLY A 189 10.13 8.81 16.08
N LYS A 190 10.45 7.51 16.05
CA LYS A 190 10.76 6.78 14.81
C LYS A 190 9.51 6.13 14.23
N VAL A 191 9.11 6.56 13.03
CA VAL A 191 8.03 5.94 12.25
C VAL A 191 8.62 5.05 11.16
N ARG A 192 7.93 3.94 10.86
CA ARG A 192 8.23 3.02 9.75
C ARG A 192 7.01 2.97 8.85
N LEU A 193 7.10 3.62 7.69
CA LEU A 193 6.05 3.55 6.67
C LEU A 193 6.41 2.47 5.66
N LEU A 194 5.56 1.46 5.51
CA LEU A 194 5.81 0.30 4.65
C LEU A 194 4.95 0.34 3.39
N SER A 195 5.61 0.40 2.24
CA SER A 195 4.97 0.26 0.92
C SER A 195 5.05 -1.21 0.49
N LEU A 196 3.95 -1.95 0.65
CA LEU A 196 3.84 -3.36 0.28
C LEU A 196 3.35 -3.51 -1.16
N PHE A 197 4.11 -4.21 -1.99
CA PHE A 197 3.75 -4.47 -3.37
C PHE A 197 3.04 -5.82 -3.50
N CYS A 198 2.10 -5.92 -4.44
CA CYS A 198 1.32 -7.12 -4.69
C CYS A 198 1.12 -7.34 -6.19
N CYS A 199 0.79 -8.56 -6.59
CA CYS A 199 0.34 -8.83 -7.96
C CYS A 199 -0.94 -8.05 -8.23
N ILE A 200 -0.94 -7.31 -9.32
CA ILE A 200 -2.17 -6.83 -9.96
C ILE A 200 -2.72 -8.01 -10.75
N LEU A 201 -3.77 -8.66 -10.23
CA LEU A 201 -4.60 -9.60 -10.98
C LEU A 201 -5.82 -8.85 -11.49
#